data_AF-A0A1I3TKB4-F1
#
_entry.id   AF-A0A1I3TKB4-F1
#
_cell.length_a   1.000
_cell.length_b   1.000
_cell.length_c   1.000
_cell.angle_alpha   90.00
_cell.angle_beta   90.00
_cell.angle_gamma   90.00
#
_symmetry.space_group_name_H-M   'P 1'
#
loop_
_entity.id
_entity.type
_entity.pdbx_description
1 polymer ?
#
loop_
_entity_poly.entity_id
_entity_poly.type
_entity_poly.pdbx_seq_one_letter_code
_entity_poly.pdbx_strand_id
1 'polypeptide(L)'
;MELTELQRQAKVVNDIYVETFDLTRDGLMLIGKMTEEMGEVASAYLKLHGRARGAAGDPEALRRDFEDELADLLGFLAVLAETEGVDLAEAFARKWGKYL
;
A
#
# COMPACT_ATOMS: atom_id res chain seq x y z
N MET A 1 -15.47 -3.71 -5.57
CA MET A 1 -14.87 -4.63 -4.58
C MET A 1 -14.88 -3.91 -3.24
N GLU A 2 -15.31 -4.57 -2.18
CA GLU A 2 -15.35 -3.97 -0.84
C GLU A 2 -13.94 -3.89 -0.23
N LEU A 3 -13.69 -2.90 0.65
CA LEU A 3 -12.38 -2.72 1.28
C LEU A 3 -11.96 -3.95 2.11
N THR A 4 -12.91 -4.63 2.74
CA THR A 4 -12.67 -5.87 3.48
C THR A 4 -12.24 -7.03 2.57
N GLU A 5 -12.68 -7.03 1.31
CA GLU A 5 -12.24 -8.01 0.32
C GLU A 5 -10.82 -7.73 -0.15
N LEU A 6 -10.50 -6.46 -0.42
CA LEU A 6 -9.12 -6.03 -0.71
C LEU A 6 -8.16 -6.40 0.42
N GLN A 7 -8.61 -6.21 1.68
CA GLN A 7 -7.82 -6.53 2.86
C GLN A 7 -7.44 -8.02 2.91
N ARG A 8 -8.41 -8.92 2.69
CA ARG A 8 -8.16 -10.36 2.62
C ARG A 8 -7.28 -10.76 1.45
N GLN A 9 -7.51 -10.17 0.27
CA GLN A 9 -6.71 -10.45 -0.93
C GLN A 9 -5.25 -10.04 -0.74
N ALA A 10 -5.00 -8.86 -0.17
CA ALA A 10 -3.65 -8.38 0.12
C ALA A 10 -2.90 -9.33 1.06
N LYS A 11 -3.57 -9.85 2.10
CA LYS A 11 -2.96 -10.88 2.97
C LYS A 11 -2.61 -12.16 2.21
N VAL A 12 -3.47 -12.65 1.33
CA VAL A 12 -3.18 -13.85 0.52
C VAL A 12 -1.98 -13.62 -0.40
N VAL A 13 -1.90 -12.47 -1.05
CA VAL A 13 -0.73 -12.10 -1.88
C VAL A 13 0.54 -12.04 -1.02
N ASN A 14 0.46 -11.44 0.17
CA ASN A 14 1.60 -11.39 1.07
C ASN A 14 1.95 -12.77 1.64
N ASP A 15 1.00 -13.71 1.80
CA ASP A 15 1.26 -15.09 2.24
C ASP A 15 2.18 -15.78 1.22
N ILE A 16 1.90 -15.60 -0.07
CA ILE A 16 2.75 -16.09 -1.16
C ILE A 16 4.13 -15.43 -1.11
N TYR A 17 4.19 -14.11 -0.89
CA TYR A 17 5.45 -13.37 -0.81
C TYR A 17 6.35 -13.89 0.33
N VAL A 18 5.81 -14.03 1.55
CA VAL A 18 6.62 -14.48 2.69
C VAL A 18 7.05 -15.93 2.57
N GLU A 19 6.21 -16.80 1.98
CA GLU A 19 6.59 -18.19 1.68
C GLU A 19 7.70 -18.24 0.61
N THR A 20 7.57 -17.45 -0.45
CA THR A 20 8.52 -17.42 -1.58
C THR A 20 9.92 -16.98 -1.13
N PHE A 21 9.99 -16.01 -0.21
CA PHE A 21 11.25 -15.41 0.22
C PHE A 21 11.74 -15.89 1.60
N ASP A 22 11.10 -16.92 2.18
CA ASP A 22 11.40 -17.45 3.51
C ASP A 22 11.46 -16.35 4.61
N LEU A 23 10.48 -15.45 4.56
CA LEU A 23 10.38 -14.32 5.47
C LEU A 23 9.41 -14.64 6.61
N THR A 24 9.72 -14.14 7.79
CA THR A 24 8.75 -14.09 8.88
C THR A 24 7.90 -12.84 8.74
N ARG A 25 6.58 -12.99 8.62
CA ARG A 25 5.67 -11.84 8.74
C ARG A 25 5.58 -11.45 10.21
N ASP A 26 6.27 -10.38 10.57
CA ASP A 26 6.08 -9.69 11.84
C ASP A 26 5.76 -8.21 11.63
N GLY A 27 5.41 -7.52 12.71
CA GLY A 27 5.08 -6.09 12.65
C GLY A 27 6.25 -5.24 12.16
N LEU A 28 7.51 -5.62 12.45
CA LEU A 28 8.68 -4.85 12.02
C LEU A 28 8.86 -4.93 10.50
N MET A 29 8.67 -6.11 9.92
CA MET A 29 8.71 -6.34 8.47
C MET A 29 7.63 -5.50 7.76
N LEU A 30 6.39 -5.53 8.27
CA LEU A 30 5.29 -4.78 7.67
C LEU A 30 5.46 -3.26 7.79
N ILE A 31 5.90 -2.75 8.95
CA ILE A 31 6.21 -1.32 9.11
C ILE A 31 7.36 -0.91 8.20
N GLY A 32 8.39 -1.75 8.07
CA GLY A 32 9.53 -1.53 7.18
C GLY A 32 9.09 -1.42 5.72
N LYS A 33 8.30 -2.38 5.23
CA LYS A 33 7.72 -2.37 3.88
C LYS A 33 6.86 -1.13 3.64
N MET A 34 5.93 -0.79 4.54
CA MET A 34 5.14 0.44 4.37
C MET A 34 6.00 1.71 4.32
N THR A 35 7.13 1.73 5.02
CA THR A 35 8.07 2.88 4.96
C THR A 35 8.78 2.96 3.62
N GLU A 36 9.15 1.81 3.04
CA GLU A 36 9.69 1.69 1.69
C GLU A 36 8.66 2.18 0.66
N GLU A 37 7.44 1.62 0.66
CA GLU A 37 6.37 1.99 -0.27
C GLU A 37 6.01 3.48 -0.16
N MET A 38 6.00 4.04 1.06
CA MET A 38 5.78 5.49 1.24
C MET A 38 6.87 6.33 0.57
N GLY A 39 8.12 5.86 0.58
CA GLY A 39 9.23 6.48 -0.13
C GLY A 39 9.05 6.41 -1.65
N GLU A 40 8.57 5.28 -2.15
CA GLU A 40 8.30 5.06 -3.58
C GLU A 40 7.11 5.91 -4.06
N VAL A 41 6.02 5.97 -3.30
CA VAL A 41 4.91 6.92 -3.51
C VAL A 41 5.42 8.36 -3.60
N ALA A 42 6.29 8.78 -2.67
CA ALA A 42 6.85 10.14 -2.69
C ALA A 42 7.70 10.37 -3.95
N SER A 43 8.51 9.40 -4.35
CA SER A 43 9.33 9.44 -5.56
C SER A 43 8.48 9.54 -6.83
N ALA A 44 7.49 8.66 -6.98
CA ALA A 44 6.56 8.63 -8.10
C ALA A 44 5.76 9.92 -8.21
N TYR A 45 5.26 10.45 -7.08
CA TYR A 45 4.59 11.75 -7.04
C TYR A 45 5.49 12.89 -7.54
N LEU A 46 6.75 12.94 -7.08
CA LEU A 46 7.68 13.98 -7.54
C LEU A 46 8.01 13.85 -9.03
N LYS A 47 8.18 12.63 -9.55
CA LYS A 47 8.39 12.39 -10.99
C LYS A 47 7.17 12.84 -11.80
N LEU A 48 5.97 12.40 -11.43
CA LEU A 48 4.71 12.75 -12.08
C LEU A 48 4.51 14.28 -12.16
N HIS A 49 4.98 15.01 -11.16
CA HIS A 49 4.86 16.47 -11.08
C HIS A 49 6.09 17.26 -11.57
N GLY A 50 7.04 16.63 -12.28
CA GLY A 50 8.16 17.37 -12.88
C GLY A 50 9.27 17.76 -11.90
N ARG A 51 9.27 17.21 -10.68
CA ARG A 51 10.14 17.64 -9.57
C ARG A 51 11.26 16.66 -9.23
N ALA A 52 11.46 15.63 -10.03
CA ALA A 52 12.51 14.64 -9.85
C ALA A 52 13.17 14.24 -11.18
N ARG A 53 14.35 13.62 -11.09
CA ARG A 53 15.00 13.00 -12.25
C ARG A 53 14.09 11.87 -12.78
N GLY A 54 13.97 11.76 -14.11
CA GLY A 54 13.06 10.81 -14.74
C GLY A 54 11.67 11.37 -15.05
N ALA A 55 11.37 12.62 -14.66
CA ALA A 55 10.10 13.26 -14.94
C ALA A 55 9.85 13.63 -16.43
N ALA A 56 10.83 13.44 -17.30
CA ALA A 56 10.67 13.61 -18.75
C ALA A 56 10.19 12.33 -19.47
N GLY A 57 9.72 11.34 -18.71
CA GLY A 57 9.14 10.11 -19.24
C GLY A 57 7.76 10.31 -19.86
N ASP A 58 7.19 9.22 -20.37
CA ASP A 58 5.80 9.17 -20.83
C ASP A 58 4.84 9.51 -19.67
N PRO A 59 3.99 10.55 -19.80
CA PRO A 59 3.05 10.93 -18.75
C PRO A 59 2.10 9.81 -18.30
N GLU A 60 1.67 8.94 -19.21
CA GLU A 60 0.81 7.81 -18.83
C GLU A 60 1.56 6.78 -18.00
N ALA A 61 2.82 6.50 -18.35
CA ALA A 61 3.68 5.63 -17.57
C ALA A 61 3.92 6.19 -16.16
N LEU A 62 4.22 7.49 -16.04
CA LEU A 62 4.39 8.14 -14.73
C LEU A 62 3.12 8.12 -13.87
N ARG A 63 1.95 8.20 -14.52
CA ARG A 63 0.67 8.11 -13.82
C ARG A 63 0.41 6.70 -13.29
N ARG A 64 0.68 5.68 -14.12
CA ARG A 64 0.56 4.27 -13.72
C ARG A 64 1.51 3.93 -12.59
N ASP A 65 2.78 4.34 -12.68
CA ASP A 65 3.79 4.22 -11.62
C ASP A 65 3.21 4.73 -10.28
N PHE A 66 2.71 5.97 -10.25
CA PHE A 66 2.11 6.53 -9.05
C PHE A 66 0.85 5.77 -8.54
N GLU A 67 0.03 5.23 -9.43
CA GLU A 67 -1.14 4.43 -9.05
C GLU A 67 -0.72 3.09 -8.43
N ASP A 68 0.31 2.45 -8.98
CA ASP A 68 0.86 1.19 -8.51
C ASP A 68 1.49 1.37 -7.11
N GLU A 69 2.31 2.41 -6.90
CA GLU A 69 2.92 2.69 -5.59
C GLU A 69 1.87 3.00 -4.49
N LEU A 70 0.79 3.69 -4.85
CA LEU A 70 -0.33 3.91 -3.92
C LEU A 70 -1.04 2.60 -3.57
N ALA A 71 -1.15 1.69 -4.55
CA ALA A 71 -1.75 0.38 -4.34
C ALA A 71 -0.86 -0.50 -3.45
N ASP A 72 0.47 -0.45 -3.59
CA ASP A 72 1.39 -1.20 -2.75
C ASP A 72 1.37 -0.71 -1.29
N LEU A 73 1.40 0.61 -1.08
CA LEU A 73 1.25 1.17 0.26
C LEU A 73 -0.09 0.79 0.90
N LEU A 74 -1.19 0.86 0.14
CA LEU A 74 -2.50 0.41 0.61
C LEU A 74 -2.50 -1.09 0.90
N GLY A 75 -1.86 -1.89 0.06
CA GLY A 75 -1.74 -3.34 0.19
C GLY A 75 -1.07 -3.74 1.49
N PHE A 76 0.09 -3.15 1.83
CA PHE A 76 0.77 -3.45 3.08
C PHE A 76 0.00 -2.94 4.32
N LEU A 77 -0.71 -1.81 4.22
CA LEU A 77 -1.62 -1.35 5.29
C LEU A 77 -2.75 -2.37 5.52
N ALA A 78 -3.32 -2.90 4.43
CA ALA A 78 -4.32 -3.96 4.48
C ALA A 78 -3.77 -5.26 5.10
N VAL A 79 -2.56 -5.68 4.72
CA VAL A 79 -1.90 -6.86 5.30
C VAL A 79 -1.72 -6.70 6.81
N LEU A 80 -1.27 -5.52 7.26
CA LEU A 80 -1.12 -5.22 8.68
C LEU A 80 -2.47 -5.30 9.40
N ALA A 81 -3.50 -4.65 8.86
CA ALA A 81 -4.82 -4.65 9.47
C ALA A 81 -5.40 -6.07 9.59
N GLU A 82 -5.31 -6.88 8.53
CA GLU A 82 -5.77 -8.27 8.56
C GLU A 82 -4.97 -9.11 9.56
N THR A 83 -3.66 -8.90 9.64
CA THR A 83 -2.78 -9.62 10.58
C THR A 83 -3.10 -9.27 12.04
N GLU A 84 -3.48 -8.03 12.32
CA GLU A 84 -3.87 -7.54 13.66
C GLU A 84 -5.37 -7.73 13.96
N GLY A 85 -6.16 -8.30 13.03
CA GLY A 85 -7.60 -8.51 13.21
C GLY A 85 -8.43 -7.22 13.20
N VAL A 86 -7.98 -6.19 12.48
CA VAL A 86 -8.66 -4.90 12.34
C VAL A 86 -9.48 -4.88 11.05
N ASP A 87 -10.79 -4.64 11.15
CA ASP A 87 -11.61 -4.30 9.98
C ASP A 87 -11.37 -2.83 9.59
N LEU A 88 -10.64 -2.60 8.49
CA LEU A 88 -10.33 -1.24 8.03
C LEU A 88 -11.57 -0.43 7.65
N ALA A 89 -12.58 -1.05 7.06
CA ALA A 89 -13.79 -0.35 6.63
C ALA A 89 -14.57 0.17 7.84
N GLU A 90 -14.77 -0.70 8.85
CA GLU A 90 -15.42 -0.32 10.10
C GLU A 90 -14.60 0.72 10.87
N ALA A 91 -13.28 0.52 10.96
CA ALA A 91 -12.38 1.45 11.64
C ALA A 91 -12.38 2.84 10.98
N PHE A 92 -12.38 2.89 9.64
CA PHE A 92 -12.46 4.13 8.89
C PHE A 92 -13.80 4.84 9.11
N ALA A 93 -14.93 4.12 8.97
CA ALA A 93 -16.26 4.66 9.20
C ALA A 93 -16.42 5.22 10.61
N ARG A 94 -15.96 4.48 11.64
CA ARG A 94 -15.98 4.92 13.04
C ARG A 94 -15.13 6.18 13.29
N LYS A 95 -13.95 6.29 12.66
CA LYS A 95 -13.00 7.37 12.92
C LYS A 95 -13.29 8.64 12.11
N TRP A 96 -13.58 8.51 10.83
CA TRP A 96 -13.77 9.61 9.89
C TRP A 96 -15.24 9.90 9.61
N GLY A 97 -16.06 8.86 9.49
CA GLY A 97 -17.48 8.97 9.19
C GLY A 97 -18.28 9.73 10.26
N LYS A 98 -17.79 9.82 11.50
CA LYS A 98 -18.40 10.64 12.57
C LYS A 98 -18.46 12.15 12.28
N TYR A 99 -17.80 12.62 11.23
CA TYR A 99 -17.81 14.03 10.80
C TYR A 99 -18.68 14.28 9.55
N LEU A 100 -19.33 13.23 9.03
CA LEU A 100 -20.35 13.31 7.98
C LEU A 100 -21.74 13.29 8.63
#